data_AF-A0A645JPK5-F1
#
_entry.id   AF-A0A645JPK5-F1
#
_cell.length_a   1.000
_cell.length_b   1.000
_cell.length_c   1.000
_cell.angle_alpha   90.00
_cell.angle_beta   90.00
_cell.angle_gamma   90.00
#
_symmetry.space_group_name_H-M   'P 1'
#
loop_
_entity.id
_entity.type
_entity.pdbx_description
1 polymer ?
#
loop_
_entity_poly.entity_id
_entity_poly.type
_entity_poly.pdbx_seq_one_letter_code
_entity_poly.pdbx_strand_id
1 'polypeptide(L)'
;MTQLNRDYAVHKSNYDSLVARRESANIAVEMDNQSGIADFRLIDPPSLPIKPSAPDRTRLMPLAGLAGLAAGLALTFLISQLKPAFSDSRSLREVTGLPVLGTVTMLSTPERKRARWRGLLAFGGGVGGFVGAVIAATVALSLIQG
;
A
#
# COMPACT_ATOMS: atom_id res chain seq x y z
N MET A 1 -28.59 -82.55 46.38
CA MET A 1 -28.99 -81.12 46.40
C MET A 1 -27.93 -80.16 45.83
N THR A 2 -26.85 -80.63 45.20
CA THR A 2 -25.73 -79.78 44.75
C THR A 2 -25.74 -79.42 43.25
N GLN A 3 -26.57 -80.07 42.43
CA GLN A 3 -26.71 -79.73 41.00
C GLN A 3 -27.56 -78.48 40.77
N LEU A 4 -28.66 -78.32 41.51
CA LEU A 4 -29.59 -77.20 41.30
C LEU A 4 -28.95 -75.83 41.61
N ASN A 5 -28.07 -75.75 42.62
CA ASN A 5 -27.32 -74.53 42.91
C ASN A 5 -26.31 -74.18 41.82
N ARG A 6 -25.80 -75.18 41.08
CA ARG A 6 -24.88 -74.96 39.97
C ARG A 6 -25.63 -74.45 38.74
N ASP A 7 -26.77 -75.03 38.43
CA ASP A 7 -27.59 -74.60 37.29
C ASP A 7 -28.12 -73.17 37.51
N TYR A 8 -28.55 -72.84 38.75
CA TYR A 8 -28.96 -71.48 39.09
C TYR A 8 -27.80 -70.47 38.99
N ALA A 9 -26.59 -70.86 39.40
CA ALA A 9 -25.40 -70.02 39.26
C ALA A 9 -25.02 -69.78 37.79
N VAL A 10 -25.18 -70.79 36.91
CA VAL A 10 -24.92 -70.67 35.47
C VAL A 10 -25.94 -69.76 34.79
N HIS A 11 -27.23 -69.94 35.09
CA HIS A 11 -28.27 -69.08 34.53
C HIS A 11 -28.17 -67.62 35.01
N LYS A 12 -27.86 -67.42 36.29
CA LYS A 12 -27.61 -66.08 36.84
C LYS A 12 -26.38 -65.42 36.20
N SER A 13 -25.28 -66.16 36.04
CA SER A 13 -24.07 -65.65 35.38
C SER A 13 -24.31 -65.26 33.93
N ASN A 14 -25.11 -66.04 33.19
CA ASN A 14 -25.49 -65.70 31.82
C ASN A 14 -26.35 -64.43 31.77
N TYR A 15 -27.34 -64.30 32.66
CA TYR A 15 -28.17 -63.09 32.75
C TYR A 15 -27.33 -61.85 33.09
N ASP A 16 -26.47 -61.95 34.11
CA ASP A 16 -25.57 -60.87 34.52
C ASP A 16 -24.64 -60.45 33.36
N SER A 17 -24.16 -61.41 32.55
CA SER A 17 -23.33 -61.12 31.38
C SER A 17 -24.08 -60.37 30.26
N LEU A 18 -25.36 -60.68 30.06
CA LEU A 18 -26.20 -60.02 29.06
C LEU A 18 -26.58 -58.60 29.49
N VAL A 19 -26.87 -58.40 30.78
CA VAL A 19 -27.11 -57.07 31.36
C VAL A 19 -25.86 -56.20 31.27
N ALA A 20 -24.69 -56.73 31.65
CA ALA A 20 -23.43 -56.00 31.56
C ALA A 20 -23.09 -55.55 30.13
N ARG A 21 -23.35 -56.41 29.13
CA ARG A 21 -23.17 -56.05 27.71
C ARG A 21 -24.11 -54.93 27.27
N ARG A 22 -25.37 -54.95 27.72
CA ARG A 22 -26.35 -53.90 27.42
C ARG A 22 -25.94 -52.56 28.03
N GLU A 23 -25.46 -52.59 29.27
CA GLU A 23 -25.01 -51.38 29.96
C GLU A 23 -23.73 -50.80 29.34
N SER A 24 -22.80 -51.67 28.95
CA SER A 24 -21.59 -51.28 28.20
C SER A 24 -21.93 -50.64 26.84
N ALA A 25 -22.91 -51.19 26.12
CA ALA A 25 -23.38 -50.63 24.85
C ALA A 25 -24.10 -49.29 25.05
N ASN A 26 -24.91 -49.15 26.09
CA ASN A 26 -25.54 -47.87 26.43
C ASN A 26 -24.50 -46.80 26.81
N ILE A 27 -23.46 -47.17 27.57
CA ILE A 27 -22.34 -46.25 27.88
C ILE A 27 -21.61 -45.85 26.60
N ALA A 28 -21.34 -46.78 25.69
CA ALA A 28 -20.70 -46.48 24.41
C ALA A 28 -21.55 -45.54 23.55
N VAL A 29 -22.88 -45.72 23.52
CA VAL A 29 -23.81 -44.83 22.79
C VAL A 29 -23.90 -43.46 23.45
N GLU A 30 -23.92 -43.37 24.78
CA GLU A 30 -23.90 -42.10 25.50
C GLU A 30 -22.58 -41.34 25.27
N MET A 31 -21.45 -42.06 25.23
CA MET A 31 -20.14 -41.46 24.92
C MET A 31 -20.04 -41.00 23.46
N ASP A 32 -20.63 -41.71 22.50
CA ASP A 32 -20.71 -41.30 21.09
C ASP A 32 -21.58 -40.03 20.94
N ASN A 33 -22.72 -39.98 21.64
CA ASN A 33 -23.60 -38.79 21.66
C ASN A 33 -22.97 -37.58 22.35
N GLN A 34 -22.14 -37.77 23.38
CA GLN A 34 -21.40 -36.68 24.04
C GLN A 34 -20.14 -36.25 23.27
N SER A 35 -19.56 -37.11 22.44
CA SER A 35 -18.40 -36.78 21.60
C SER A 35 -18.78 -36.18 20.24
N GLY A 36 -20.08 -36.10 19.92
CA GLY A 36 -20.65 -35.43 18.75
C GLY A 36 -20.59 -33.90 18.76
N ILE A 37 -20.02 -33.27 19.79
CA ILE A 37 -19.60 -31.86 19.70
C ILE A 37 -18.23 -31.89 19.05
N ALA A 38 -18.24 -31.81 17.71
CA ALA A 38 -17.07 -31.57 16.89
C ALA A 38 -16.12 -30.63 17.64
N ASP A 39 -14.98 -31.17 18.06
CA ASP A 39 -13.92 -30.44 18.71
C ASP A 39 -13.51 -29.35 17.72
N PHE A 40 -14.07 -28.15 17.92
CA PHE A 40 -13.84 -26.99 17.08
C PHE A 40 -12.42 -26.53 17.41
N ARG A 41 -11.44 -27.29 16.93
CA ARG A 41 -10.07 -26.83 16.86
C ARG A 41 -10.15 -25.53 16.08
N LEU A 42 -9.73 -24.47 16.75
CA LEU A 42 -9.43 -23.20 16.14
C LEU A 42 -8.34 -23.44 15.10
N ILE A 43 -8.74 -23.87 13.91
CA ILE A 43 -7.90 -24.00 12.73
C ILE A 43 -7.80 -22.58 12.19
N ASP A 44 -6.58 -22.08 12.21
CA ASP A 44 -6.13 -20.76 11.81
C ASP A 44 -6.52 -19.59 12.72
N PRO A 45 -5.59 -19.11 13.58
CA PRO A 45 -5.66 -17.72 14.02
C PRO A 45 -5.80 -16.82 12.78
N PRO A 46 -6.63 -15.77 12.82
CA PRO A 46 -6.76 -14.85 11.70
C PRO A 46 -5.38 -14.33 11.35
N SER A 47 -4.89 -14.69 10.16
CA SER A 47 -3.65 -14.14 9.63
C SER A 47 -3.90 -12.65 9.43
N LEU A 48 -3.46 -11.82 10.38
CA LEU A 48 -3.32 -10.39 10.18
C LEU A 48 -2.53 -10.21 8.88
N PRO A 49 -3.09 -9.57 7.84
CA PRO A 49 -2.39 -9.42 6.58
C PRO A 49 -1.07 -8.70 6.81
N ILE A 50 0.03 -9.45 6.78
CA ILE A 50 1.40 -8.99 7.00
C ILE A 50 1.92 -8.13 5.83
N LYS A 51 1.08 -7.92 4.82
CA LYS A 51 1.35 -7.05 3.68
C LYS A 51 0.18 -6.08 3.51
N PRO A 52 0.43 -4.76 3.55
CA PRO A 52 -0.63 -3.80 3.32
C PRO A 52 -1.20 -4.04 1.92
N SER A 53 -2.50 -4.32 1.85
CA SER A 53 -3.25 -4.56 0.60
C SER A 53 -3.39 -3.31 -0.28
N ALA A 54 -2.69 -2.22 0.06
CA ALA A 54 -2.64 -1.00 -0.71
C ALA A 54 -1.40 -1.02 -1.62
N PRO A 55 -1.52 -0.58 -2.88
CA PRO A 55 -0.41 -0.58 -3.84
C PRO A 55 0.83 0.08 -3.22
N ASP A 56 2.01 -0.50 -3.45
CA ASP A 56 3.30 -0.13 -2.85
C ASP A 56 3.46 1.40 -2.72
N ARG A 57 3.07 1.97 -1.57
CA ARG A 57 3.01 3.43 -1.38
C ARG A 57 4.40 4.05 -1.50
N THR A 58 5.41 3.29 -1.13
CA THR A 58 6.84 3.60 -1.27
C THR A 58 7.28 3.81 -2.72
N ARG A 59 6.65 3.13 -3.70
CA ARG A 59 6.95 3.29 -5.14
C ARG A 59 6.10 4.37 -5.80
N LEU A 60 4.85 4.54 -5.36
CA LEU A 60 3.93 5.53 -5.94
C LEU A 60 4.32 6.98 -5.62
N MET A 61 4.80 7.27 -4.40
CA MET A 61 5.19 8.63 -4.03
C MET A 61 6.31 9.25 -4.86
N PRO A 62 7.48 8.60 -5.07
CA PRO A 62 8.53 9.19 -5.90
C PRO A 62 8.09 9.32 -7.37
N LEU A 63 7.24 8.40 -7.83
CA LEU A 63 6.71 8.42 -9.20
C LEU A 63 5.71 9.57 -9.41
N ALA A 64 4.83 9.83 -8.44
CA ALA A 64 3.95 10.99 -8.43
C ALA A 64 4.73 12.30 -8.30
N GLY A 65 5.81 12.33 -7.50
CA GLY A 65 6.71 13.47 -7.39
C GLY A 65 7.38 13.80 -8.74
N LEU A 66 7.90 12.79 -9.43
CA LEU A 66 8.46 12.94 -10.78
C LEU A 66 7.41 13.43 -11.79
N ALA A 67 6.20 12.88 -11.74
CA ALA A 67 5.10 13.32 -12.59
C ALA A 67 4.74 14.80 -12.34
N GLY A 68 4.75 15.25 -11.07
CA GLY A 68 4.53 16.66 -10.71
C GLY A 68 5.59 17.60 -11.27
N LEU A 69 6.87 17.21 -11.20
CA LEU A 69 7.97 17.98 -11.80
C LEU A 69 7.85 18.04 -13.33
N ALA A 70 7.56 16.91 -13.97
CA ALA A 70 7.35 16.84 -15.40
C ALA A 70 6.18 17.73 -15.85
N ALA A 71 5.06 17.71 -15.10
CA ALA A 71 3.91 18.56 -15.37
C ALA A 71 4.25 20.05 -15.21
N GLY A 72 5.01 20.44 -14.18
CA GLY A 72 5.46 21.83 -13.99
C GLY A 72 6.35 22.33 -15.12
N LEU A 73 7.28 21.48 -15.60
CA LEU A 73 8.11 21.78 -16.77
C LEU A 73 7.27 21.88 -18.05
N ALA A 74 6.35 20.95 -18.28
CA ALA A 74 5.47 20.96 -19.43
C ALA A 74 4.58 22.21 -19.46
N LEU A 75 4.03 22.60 -18.31
CA LEU A 75 3.22 23.82 -18.17
C LEU A 75 4.07 25.07 -18.45
N THR A 76 5.28 25.14 -17.89
CA THR A 76 6.21 26.26 -18.13
C THR A 76 6.57 26.35 -19.61
N PHE A 77 6.85 25.21 -20.25
CA PHE A 77 7.14 25.14 -21.67
C PHE A 77 5.96 25.61 -22.52
N LEU A 78 4.74 25.17 -22.19
CA LEU A 78 3.53 25.58 -22.89
C LEU A 78 3.29 27.09 -22.75
N ILE A 79 3.44 27.64 -21.55
CA ILE A 79 3.35 29.08 -21.29
C ILE A 79 4.43 29.84 -22.07
N SER A 80 5.65 29.30 -22.13
CA SER A 80 6.75 29.90 -22.90
C SER A 80 6.52 29.84 -24.41
N GLN A 81 5.77 28.87 -24.92
CA GLN A 81 5.35 28.86 -26.32
C GLN A 81 4.25 29.89 -26.60
N LEU A 82 3.31 30.07 -25.66
CA LEU A 82 2.21 31.05 -25.76
C LEU A 82 2.71 32.51 -25.69
N LYS A 83 3.84 32.75 -25.01
CA LYS A 83 4.55 34.03 -25.00
C LYS A 83 5.84 33.89 -25.81
N PRO A 84 5.82 34.09 -27.14
CA PRO A 84 7.04 34.08 -27.94
C PRO A 84 7.94 35.23 -27.47
N ALA A 85 8.92 34.90 -26.63
CA ALA A 85 9.98 35.81 -26.27
C ALA A 85 10.96 35.87 -27.46
N PHE A 86 10.62 36.67 -28.47
CA PHE A 86 11.50 37.02 -29.58
C PHE A 86 12.75 37.72 -29.00
N SER A 87 13.76 36.90 -28.70
CA SER A 87 15.01 37.32 -28.09
C SER A 87 16.13 37.46 -29.12
N ASP A 88 15.87 37.03 -30.36
CA ASP A 88 16.79 37.13 -31.46
C ASP A 88 16.25 38.03 -32.57
N SER A 89 16.99 39.11 -32.84
CA SER A 89 16.71 40.05 -33.92
C SER A 89 16.73 39.42 -35.32
N ARG A 90 17.43 38.28 -35.50
CA ARG A 90 17.42 37.52 -36.77
C ARG A 90 16.10 36.81 -37.01
N SER A 91 15.52 36.18 -35.99
CA SER A 91 14.21 35.53 -36.10
C SER A 91 13.07 36.54 -36.33
N LEU A 92 13.19 37.77 -35.81
CA LEU A 92 12.28 38.86 -36.17
C LEU A 92 12.37 39.24 -37.66
N ARG A 93 13.57 39.27 -38.25
CA ARG A 93 13.76 39.61 -39.66
C ARG A 93 13.21 38.52 -40.60
N GLU A 94 13.39 37.25 -40.26
CA GLU A 94 12.85 36.11 -41.04
C GLU A 94 11.33 36.00 -40.96
N VAL A 95 10.72 36.23 -39.78
CA VAL A 95 9.27 36.08 -39.60
C VAL A 95 8.49 37.29 -40.11
N THR A 96 9.01 38.51 -39.94
CA THR A 96 8.28 39.73 -40.31
C THR A 96 8.61 40.27 -41.70
N GLY A 97 9.68 39.81 -42.35
CA GLY A 97 10.10 40.27 -43.67
C GLY A 97 10.51 41.76 -43.74
N LEU A 98 10.54 42.45 -42.61
CA LEU A 98 10.83 43.88 -42.49
C LEU A 98 12.28 44.10 -42.06
N PRO A 99 12.99 45.09 -42.62
CA PRO A 99 14.35 45.41 -42.21
C PRO A 99 14.35 45.91 -40.75
N VAL A 100 15.06 45.20 -39.89
CA VAL A 100 15.28 45.60 -38.48
C VAL A 100 15.99 46.95 -38.46
N LEU A 101 15.26 48.02 -38.10
CA LEU A 101 15.74 49.41 -38.04
C LEU A 101 16.71 49.68 -36.89
N GLY A 102 16.79 48.77 -35.91
CA GLY A 102 17.73 48.83 -34.80
C GLY A 102 17.34 47.85 -33.69
N THR A 103 18.33 47.38 -32.93
CA THR A 103 18.12 46.53 -31.75
C THR A 103 18.39 47.35 -30.49
N VAL A 104 17.42 47.45 -29.58
CA VAL A 104 17.65 48.06 -28.27
C VAL A 104 18.27 47.00 -27.36
N THR A 105 19.58 47.06 -27.19
CA THR A 105 20.29 46.17 -26.25
C THR A 105 19.80 46.44 -24.84
N MET A 106 19.35 45.39 -24.14
CA MET A 106 18.90 45.51 -22.76
C MET A 106 20.08 45.93 -21.87
N LEU A 107 20.03 47.16 -21.33
CA LEU A 107 21.04 47.64 -20.39
C LEU A 107 20.88 46.90 -19.05
N SER A 108 21.93 46.16 -18.68
CA SER A 108 21.93 45.32 -17.48
C SER A 108 22.14 46.18 -16.23
N THR A 109 21.04 46.73 -15.68
CA THR A 109 21.08 47.47 -14.42
C THR A 109 21.30 46.52 -13.23
N PRO A 110 22.07 46.92 -12.19
CA PRO A 110 22.33 46.08 -11.02
C PRO A 110 21.05 45.66 -10.28
N GLU A 111 20.00 46.50 -10.31
CA GLU A 111 18.67 46.20 -9.76
C GLU A 111 18.00 45.01 -10.46
N ARG A 112 18.06 44.94 -11.79
CA ARG A 112 17.55 43.81 -12.59
C ARG A 112 18.36 42.55 -12.35
N LYS A 113 19.69 42.67 -12.21
CA LYS A 113 20.55 41.52 -11.86
C LYS A 113 20.17 40.95 -10.49
N ARG A 114 19.92 41.82 -9.49
CA ARG A 114 19.49 41.42 -8.15
C ARG A 114 18.07 40.85 -8.12
N ALA A 115 17.14 41.37 -8.93
CA ALA A 115 15.81 40.82 -9.11
C ALA A 115 15.83 39.41 -9.75
N ARG A 116 16.66 39.23 -10.79
CA ARG A 116 16.83 37.94 -11.47
C ARG A 116 17.46 36.89 -10.56
N TRP A 117 18.49 37.26 -9.80
CA TRP A 117 19.09 36.37 -8.80
C TRP A 117 18.09 35.97 -7.69
N ARG A 118 17.28 36.90 -7.18
CA ARG A 118 16.21 36.57 -6.23
C ARG A 118 15.17 35.62 -6.82
N GLY A 119 14.78 35.83 -8.07
CA GLY A 119 13.86 34.93 -8.78
C GLY A 119 14.43 33.52 -8.96
N LEU A 120 15.71 33.42 -9.34
CA LEU A 120 16.43 32.13 -9.44
C LEU A 120 16.55 31.42 -8.08
N LEU A 121 16.85 32.17 -7.02
CA LEU A 121 16.91 31.61 -5.67
C LEU A 121 15.53 31.15 -5.18
N ALA A 122 14.47 31.91 -5.44
CA ALA A 122 13.10 31.53 -5.10
C ALA A 122 12.65 30.28 -5.87
N PHE A 123 12.94 30.22 -7.18
CA PHE A 123 12.64 29.07 -8.01
C PHE A 123 13.44 27.83 -7.58
N GLY A 124 14.76 27.97 -7.38
CA GLY A 124 15.62 26.89 -6.91
C GLY A 124 15.23 26.40 -5.52
N GLY A 125 14.88 27.31 -4.61
CA GLY A 125 14.36 26.99 -3.29
C GLY A 125 13.01 26.25 -3.35
N GLY A 126 12.10 26.65 -4.24
CA GLY A 126 10.83 25.97 -4.45
C GLY A 126 10.98 24.54 -4.98
N VAL A 127 11.83 24.35 -6.00
CA VAL A 127 12.14 23.01 -6.54
C VAL A 127 12.82 22.14 -5.49
N GLY A 128 13.83 22.68 -4.80
CA GLY A 128 14.53 21.97 -3.72
C GLY A 128 13.58 21.58 -2.57
N GLY A 129 12.69 22.49 -2.16
CA GLY A 129 11.69 22.24 -1.13
C GLY A 129 10.68 21.16 -1.53
N PHE A 130 10.20 21.16 -2.78
CA PHE A 130 9.31 20.13 -3.30
C PHE A 130 9.98 18.75 -3.28
N VAL A 131 11.21 18.65 -3.80
CA VAL A 131 11.97 17.39 -3.80
C VAL A 131 12.23 16.91 -2.37
N GLY A 132 12.63 17.82 -1.48
CA GLY A 132 12.83 17.51 -0.05
C GLY A 132 11.57 16.98 0.63
N ALA A 133 10.40 17.58 0.34
CA ALA A 133 9.12 17.14 0.89
C ALA A 133 8.72 15.74 0.38
N VAL A 134 8.94 15.45 -0.90
CA VAL A 134 8.67 14.11 -1.47
C VAL A 134 9.58 13.06 -0.82
N ILE A 135 10.88 13.35 -0.68
CA ILE A 135 11.82 12.44 -0.02
C ILE A 135 11.42 12.21 1.44
N ALA A 136 11.16 13.28 2.19
CA ALA A 136 10.73 13.17 3.59
C ALA A 136 9.45 12.34 3.74
N ALA A 137 8.46 12.54 2.86
CA ALA A 137 7.22 11.76 2.85
C ALA A 137 7.47 10.28 2.53
N THR A 138 8.35 9.97 1.57
CA THR A 138 8.71 8.57 1.26
C THR A 138 9.41 7.87 2.43
N VAL A 139 10.33 8.56 3.10
CA VAL A 139 11.05 8.02 4.27
C VAL A 139 10.08 7.83 5.44
N ALA A 140 9.22 8.80 5.71
CA ALA A 140 8.19 8.69 6.75
C ALA A 140 7.25 7.50 6.51
N LEU A 141 6.80 7.29 5.26
CA LEU A 141 5.99 6.12 4.92
C LEU A 141 6.76 4.81 5.09
N SER A 142 8.04 4.78 4.74
CA SER A 142 8.87 3.57 4.90
C SER A 142 9.08 3.20 6.38
N LEU A 143 9.19 4.20 7.28
CA LEU A 143 9.30 4.00 8.72
C LEU A 143 8.00 3.53 9.37
N ILE A 144 6.85 3.91 8.83
CA ILE A 144 5.53 3.50 9.36
C ILE A 144 5.17 2.08 8.91
N GLN A 145 5.73 1.61 7.79
CA GLN A 145 5.42 0.31 7.19
C GLN A 145 6.47 -0.79 7.43
N GLY A 146 7.62 -0.45 8.03
CA GLY A 146 8.65 -1.40 8.46
C GLY A 146 8.52 -1.73 9.93
#